data_AF-A0A6J0PSG2-F1
#
_entry.id   AF-A0A6J0PSG2-F1
#
_cell.length_a   1.000
_cell.length_b   1.000
_cell.length_c   1.000
_cell.angle_alpha   90.00
_cell.angle_beta   90.00
_cell.angle_gamma   90.00
#
_symmetry.space_group_name_H-M   'P 1'
#
loop_
_entity.id
_entity.type
_entity.pdbx_description
1 polymer ?
#
loop_
_entity_poly.entity_id
_entity_poly.type
_entity_poly.pdbx_seq_one_letter_code
_entity_poly.pdbx_strand_id
1 'polypeptide(L)'
;MANVRDRTEDFKDVVRAGALSLGYSESKLAAILASFIMHKPPQGSLFTKAALKTLKSIIELEHFIVKPRKDYVDLHRITEQERDNIEHEVGFFVKACKDQIDILKNRIHDEEKNGNSKTWLHIRDDTYADMVAHKHGVILILSEQLHSVTTQFDRLRSMRFQDAINRAMPKRKMHRIPDSKSFEASKPEFTELGEQVLPSGPMKVQDQLLDDETRALQVELTSLLDAVQETETNMVEMPALNHLMSTHVL
;
A
#
# COMPACT_ATOMS: atom_id res chain seq x y z
N MET A 1 -25.88 29.71 24.11
CA MET A 1 -24.99 28.61 24.52
C MET A 1 -25.14 28.46 26.02
N ALA A 2 -25.67 27.32 26.50
CA ALA A 2 -25.87 27.12 27.94
C ALA A 2 -24.50 26.90 28.60
N ASN A 3 -24.15 27.75 29.56
CA ASN A 3 -22.97 27.54 30.41
C ASN A 3 -23.22 26.30 31.27
N VAL A 4 -22.65 25.17 30.87
CA VAL A 4 -22.65 23.95 31.69
C VAL A 4 -21.72 24.22 32.87
N ARG A 5 -22.31 24.50 34.04
CA ARG A 5 -21.57 24.69 35.29
C ARG A 5 -20.91 23.37 35.66
N ASP A 6 -19.59 23.38 35.89
CA ASP A 6 -18.87 22.22 36.42
C ASP A 6 -19.41 21.87 37.81
N ARG A 7 -19.90 20.65 37.98
CA ARG A 7 -20.48 20.11 39.25
C ARG A 7 -19.59 19.05 39.88
N THR A 8 -18.33 18.96 39.45
CA THR A 8 -17.36 18.02 40.01
C THR A 8 -17.18 18.20 41.52
N GLU A 9 -17.20 19.45 42.02
CA GLU A 9 -17.11 19.71 43.47
C GLU A 9 -18.39 19.29 44.22
N ASP A 10 -19.58 19.57 43.69
CA ASP A 10 -20.85 19.10 44.26
C ASP A 10 -20.82 17.56 44.42
N PHE A 11 -20.31 16.84 43.42
CA PHE A 11 -20.16 15.39 43.46
C PHE A 11 -19.17 14.92 44.53
N LYS A 12 -17.99 15.57 44.65
CA LYS A 12 -17.01 15.26 45.70
C LYS A 12 -17.59 15.47 47.10
N ASP A 13 -18.40 16.51 47.29
CA ASP A 13 -19.05 16.80 48.58
C ASP A 13 -20.06 15.73 48.97
N VAL A 14 -20.88 15.28 48.01
CA VAL A 14 -21.84 14.18 48.23
C VAL A 14 -21.12 12.87 48.54
N VAL A 15 -20.03 12.55 47.83
CA VAL A 15 -19.23 11.35 48.10
C VAL A 15 -18.58 11.42 49.49
N ARG A 16 -18.08 12.59 49.92
CA ARG A 16 -17.56 12.78 51.29
C ARG A 16 -18.63 12.53 52.34
N ALA A 17 -19.81 13.13 52.18
CA ALA A 17 -20.92 12.95 53.12
C ALA A 17 -21.37 11.48 53.19
N GLY A 18 -21.47 10.80 52.05
CA GLY A 18 -21.82 9.38 51.98
C GLY A 18 -20.79 8.47 52.66
N ALA A 19 -19.50 8.70 52.40
CA ALA A 19 -18.43 7.90 53.01
C ALA A 19 -18.37 8.08 54.55
N LEU A 20 -18.59 9.30 55.04
CA LEU A 20 -18.69 9.55 56.49
C LEU A 20 -19.91 8.84 57.11
N SER A 21 -21.06 8.85 56.43
CA SER A 21 -22.26 8.13 56.90
C SER A 21 -22.09 6.62 56.97
N LEU A 22 -21.20 6.06 56.14
CA LEU A 22 -20.85 4.64 56.10
C LEU A 22 -19.70 4.27 57.05
N GLY A 23 -19.19 5.22 57.84
CA GLY A 23 -18.12 4.98 58.82
C GLY A 23 -16.74 4.73 58.23
N TYR A 24 -16.45 5.25 57.02
CA TYR A 24 -15.13 5.11 56.41
C TYR A 24 -14.08 5.87 57.24
N SER A 25 -12.90 5.25 57.43
CA SER A 25 -11.76 5.92 58.06
C SER A 25 -11.24 7.05 57.18
N GLU A 26 -10.63 8.05 57.81
CA GLU A 26 -10.03 9.21 57.13
C GLU A 26 -9.03 8.79 56.03
N SER A 27 -8.28 7.70 56.26
CA SER A 27 -7.39 7.09 55.29
C SER A 27 -8.10 6.53 54.04
N LYS A 28 -9.27 5.89 54.20
CA LYS A 28 -10.05 5.37 53.07
C LYS A 28 -10.74 6.50 52.31
N LEU A 29 -11.21 7.53 53.02
CA LEU A 29 -11.77 8.74 52.42
C LEU A 29 -10.73 9.46 51.56
N ALA A 30 -9.53 9.68 52.08
CA ALA A 30 -8.42 10.28 51.35
C ALA A 30 -8.04 9.47 50.10
N ALA A 31 -8.06 8.13 50.18
CA ALA A 31 -7.82 7.26 49.02
C ALA A 31 -8.90 7.39 47.94
N ILE A 32 -10.19 7.45 48.33
CA ILE A 32 -11.30 7.67 47.39
C ILE A 32 -11.18 9.04 46.72
N LEU A 33 -10.91 10.10 47.49
CA LEU A 33 -10.75 11.45 46.95
C LEU A 33 -9.53 11.58 46.03
N ALA A 34 -8.41 10.94 46.39
CA ALA A 34 -7.23 10.88 45.55
C ALA A 34 -7.49 10.16 44.22
N SER A 35 -8.38 9.15 44.20
CA SER A 35 -8.75 8.46 42.96
C SER A 35 -9.53 9.32 41.96
N PHE A 36 -10.21 10.39 42.42
CA PHE A 36 -10.84 11.37 41.53
C PHE A 36 -9.85 12.36 40.92
N ILE A 37 -8.67 12.51 41.52
CA ILE A 37 -7.61 13.41 41.05
C ILE A 37 -6.62 12.64 40.17
N MET A 38 -6.29 11.41 40.56
CA MET A 38 -5.40 10.53 39.81
C MET A 38 -6.21 9.47 39.07
N HIS A 39 -6.41 9.67 37.77
CA HIS A 39 -6.92 8.61 36.91
C HIS A 39 -6.03 7.38 37.08
N LYS A 40 -6.62 6.28 37.57
CA LYS A 40 -5.93 5.00 37.59
C LYS A 40 -5.50 4.71 36.14
N PRO A 41 -4.21 4.45 35.86
CA PRO A 41 -3.78 4.19 34.50
C PRO A 41 -4.63 3.01 33.99
N PRO A 42 -5.27 3.12 32.82
CA PRO A 42 -5.99 2.01 32.25
C PRO A 42 -5.03 0.84 32.22
N GLN A 43 -5.31 -0.22 32.98
CA GLN A 43 -4.53 -1.44 32.90
C GLN A 43 -4.85 -2.02 31.53
N GLY A 44 -4.08 -1.60 30.52
CA GLY A 44 -4.31 -1.98 29.14
C GLY A 44 -4.37 -3.50 29.09
N SER A 45 -5.51 -4.03 28.66
CA SER A 45 -5.66 -5.47 28.48
C SER A 45 -4.55 -5.98 27.55
N LEU A 46 -4.19 -7.25 27.65
CA LEU A 46 -3.20 -7.85 26.74
C LEU A 46 -3.59 -7.62 25.26
N PHE A 47 -4.88 -7.61 24.96
CA PHE A 47 -5.43 -7.25 23.66
C PHE A 47 -5.10 -5.80 23.28
N THR A 48 -5.42 -4.83 24.14
CA THR A 48 -5.17 -3.40 23.89
C THR A 48 -3.68 -3.12 23.69
N LYS A 49 -2.81 -3.77 24.47
CA LYS A 49 -1.35 -3.64 24.32
C LYS A 49 -0.86 -4.15 22.96
N ALA A 50 -1.35 -5.32 22.54
CA ALA A 50 -1.01 -5.89 21.24
C ALA A 50 -1.56 -5.02 20.08
N ALA A 51 -2.81 -4.56 20.18
CA ALA A 51 -3.42 -3.66 19.19
C ALA A 51 -2.64 -2.33 19.05
N LEU A 52 -2.24 -1.71 20.16
CA LEU A 52 -1.41 -0.50 20.13
C LEU A 52 -0.02 -0.75 19.52
N LYS A 53 0.56 -1.94 19.74
CA LYS A 53 1.83 -2.31 19.11
C LYS A 53 1.66 -2.44 17.59
N THR A 54 0.59 -3.11 17.13
CA THR A 54 0.28 -3.23 15.70
C THR A 54 0.04 -1.85 15.07
N LEU A 55 -0.72 -0.97 15.74
CA LEU A 55 -0.92 0.40 15.27
C LEU A 55 0.40 1.16 15.10
N LYS A 56 1.30 1.03 16.08
CA LYS A 56 2.62 1.67 16.02
C LYS A 56 3.43 1.17 14.82
N SER A 57 3.40 -0.14 14.56
CA SER A 57 4.07 -0.71 13.37
C SER A 57 3.46 -0.21 12.06
N ILE A 58 2.14 -0.02 11.97
CA ILE A 58 1.49 0.56 10.79
C ILE A 58 1.91 2.03 10.58
N ILE A 59 2.02 2.81 11.65
CA ILE A 59 2.48 4.21 11.59
C ILE A 59 3.96 4.29 11.18
N GLU A 60 4.80 3.38 11.69
CA GLU A 60 6.21 3.27 11.27
C GLU A 60 6.32 2.94 9.78
N LEU A 61 5.47 2.04 9.27
CA LEU A 61 5.37 1.73 7.84
C LEU A 61 4.93 2.94 7.01
N GLU A 62 3.93 3.69 7.47
CA GLU A 62 3.50 4.92 6.79
C GLU A 62 4.64 5.95 6.71
N HIS A 63 5.35 6.19 7.80
CA HIS A 63 6.51 7.07 7.80
C HIS A 63 7.63 6.56 6.88
N PHE A 64 7.86 5.25 6.86
CA PHE A 64 8.81 4.61 5.96
C PHE A 64 8.43 4.78 4.49
N ILE A 65 7.14 4.80 4.14
CA ILE A 65 6.67 5.03 2.76
C ILE A 65 6.70 6.53 2.39
N VAL A 66 6.31 7.42 3.31
CA VAL A 66 6.23 8.86 3.06
C VAL A 66 7.62 9.51 2.92
N LYS A 67 8.60 9.06 3.71
CA LYS A 67 9.95 9.65 3.75
C LYS A 67 10.71 9.55 2.42
N PRO A 68 10.78 8.39 1.73
CA PRO A 68 11.38 8.26 0.41
C PRO A 68 10.40 8.58 -0.71
N ARG A 69 9.17 9.06 -0.48
CA ARG A 69 8.14 9.20 -1.53
C ARG A 69 8.61 9.94 -2.79
N LYS A 70 9.40 11.01 -2.64
CA LYS A 70 9.96 11.77 -3.77
C LYS A 70 11.13 11.03 -4.41
N ASP A 71 11.94 10.36 -3.60
CA ASP A 71 13.13 9.63 -4.04
C ASP A 71 12.74 8.32 -4.74
N TYR A 72 11.63 7.70 -4.32
CA TYR A 72 11.08 6.46 -4.85
C TYR A 72 10.54 6.61 -6.27
N VAL A 73 9.95 7.76 -6.58
CA VAL A 73 9.45 8.09 -7.92
C VAL A 73 10.55 8.66 -8.82
N ASP A 74 11.56 9.32 -8.24
CA ASP A 74 12.65 9.92 -9.01
C ASP A 74 13.72 8.89 -9.39
N LEU A 75 13.71 8.50 -10.66
CA LEU A 75 14.64 7.55 -11.28
C LEU A 75 16.12 7.88 -11.05
N HIS A 76 16.49 9.16 -10.86
CA HIS A 76 17.88 9.58 -10.77
C HIS A 76 18.41 9.66 -9.33
N ARG A 77 17.52 9.47 -8.34
CA ARG A 77 17.88 9.55 -6.93
C ARG A 77 18.21 8.20 -6.31
N ILE A 78 17.57 7.12 -6.75
CA ILE A 78 17.80 5.77 -6.25
C ILE A 78 17.85 4.74 -7.38
N THR A 79 18.59 3.66 -7.15
CA THR A 79 18.73 2.55 -8.09
C THR A 79 17.45 1.72 -8.19
N GLU A 80 17.32 0.91 -9.24
CA GLU A 80 16.20 -0.05 -9.37
C GLU A 80 16.25 -1.12 -8.28
N GLN A 81 17.43 -1.64 -7.96
CA GLN A 81 17.62 -2.60 -6.88
C GLN A 81 17.20 -2.06 -5.51
N GLU A 82 17.48 -0.79 -5.20
CA GLU A 82 17.03 -0.16 -3.95
C GLU A 82 15.51 -0.04 -3.89
N ARG A 83 14.84 0.18 -5.04
CA ARG A 83 13.38 0.23 -5.12
C ARG A 83 12.75 -1.13 -4.87
N ASP A 84 13.32 -2.19 -5.45
CA ASP A 84 12.84 -3.56 -5.23
C ASP A 84 13.06 -4.00 -3.79
N ASN A 85 14.18 -3.60 -3.17
CA ASN A 85 14.42 -3.83 -1.74
C ASN A 85 13.37 -3.11 -0.87
N ILE A 86 13.01 -1.86 -1.19
CA ILE A 86 11.94 -1.12 -0.50
C ILE A 86 10.60 -1.83 -0.68
N GLU A 87 10.26 -2.26 -1.90
CA GLU A 87 9.02 -3.01 -2.18
C GLU A 87 8.94 -4.31 -1.39
N HIS A 88 10.05 -5.05 -1.32
CA HIS A 88 10.13 -6.29 -0.57
C HIS A 88 9.98 -6.05 0.94
N GLU A 89 10.64 -5.03 1.48
CA GLU A 89 10.54 -4.66 2.89
C GLU A 89 9.10 -4.23 3.25
N VAL A 90 8.47 -3.38 2.43
CA VAL A 90 7.07 -2.98 2.60
C VAL A 90 6.15 -4.21 2.58
N GLY A 91 6.34 -5.13 1.63
CA GLY A 91 5.57 -6.37 1.56
C GLY A 91 5.71 -7.22 2.83
N PHE A 92 6.92 -7.34 3.37
CA PHE A 92 7.17 -8.05 4.62
C PHE A 92 6.46 -7.39 5.81
N PHE A 93 6.54 -6.06 5.93
CA PHE A 93 5.87 -5.31 6.99
C PHE A 93 4.35 -5.43 6.93
N VAL A 94 3.76 -5.31 5.74
CA VAL A 94 2.31 -5.46 5.54
C VAL A 94 1.86 -6.86 5.95
N LYS A 95 2.59 -7.89 5.54
CA LYS A 95 2.31 -9.28 5.93
C LYS A 95 2.40 -9.48 7.45
N ALA A 96 3.45 -8.96 8.08
CA ALA A 96 3.61 -9.05 9.54
C ALA A 96 2.46 -8.34 10.27
N CYS A 97 2.03 -7.16 9.81
CA CYS A 97 0.91 -6.43 10.40
C CYS A 97 -0.41 -7.19 10.24
N LYS A 98 -0.67 -7.76 9.05
CA LYS A 98 -1.80 -8.64 8.80
C LYS A 98 -1.83 -9.82 9.78
N ASP A 99 -0.71 -10.54 9.90
CA ASP A 99 -0.63 -11.71 10.77
C ASP A 99 -0.93 -11.33 12.24
N GLN A 100 -0.49 -10.16 12.70
CA GLN A 100 -0.84 -9.66 14.04
C GLN A 100 -2.33 -9.33 14.18
N ILE A 101 -2.96 -8.76 13.15
CA ILE A 101 -4.40 -8.50 13.14
C ILE A 101 -5.19 -9.82 13.17
N ASP A 102 -4.76 -10.82 12.41
CA ASP A 102 -5.40 -12.14 12.39
C ASP A 102 -5.27 -12.85 13.75
N ILE A 103 -4.11 -12.75 14.42
CA ILE A 103 -3.94 -13.24 15.80
C ILE A 103 -4.92 -12.55 16.76
N LEU A 104 -5.10 -11.24 16.63
CA LEU A 104 -6.07 -10.48 17.44
C LEU A 104 -7.51 -10.94 17.18
N LYS A 105 -7.87 -11.18 15.91
CA LYS A 105 -9.19 -11.68 15.48
C LYS A 105 -9.48 -13.05 16.06
N ASN A 106 -8.54 -13.99 15.90
CA ASN A 106 -8.68 -15.36 16.40
C ASN A 106 -8.80 -15.39 17.93
N ARG A 107 -8.07 -14.51 18.63
CA ARG A 107 -8.18 -14.38 20.09
C ARG A 107 -9.59 -13.98 20.53
N ILE A 108 -10.27 -13.09 19.80
CA ILE A 108 -11.66 -12.74 20.12
C ILE A 108 -12.57 -13.94 19.89
N HIS A 109 -12.40 -14.64 18.77
CA HIS A 109 -13.22 -15.81 18.44
C HIS A 109 -13.06 -16.95 19.47
N ASP A 110 -11.83 -17.19 19.95
CA ASP A 110 -11.56 -18.14 21.02
C ASP A 110 -12.18 -17.72 22.36
N GLU A 111 -12.17 -16.41 22.66
CA GLU A 111 -12.80 -15.85 23.86
C GLU A 111 -14.34 -15.95 23.81
N GLU A 112 -14.97 -15.79 22.64
CA GLU A 112 -16.41 -15.98 22.43
C GLU A 112 -16.82 -17.46 22.56
N LYS A 113 -16.08 -18.35 21.88
CA LYS A 113 -16.34 -19.80 21.93
C LYS A 113 -16.22 -20.36 23.35
N ASN A 114 -15.23 -19.88 24.11
CA ASN A 114 -15.02 -20.29 25.50
C ASN A 114 -15.96 -19.55 26.47
N GLY A 115 -16.35 -18.31 26.18
CA GLY A 115 -17.30 -17.53 26.97
C GLY A 115 -18.69 -18.16 27.03
N ASN A 116 -19.19 -18.65 25.89
CA ASN A 116 -20.48 -19.34 25.81
C ASN A 116 -20.55 -20.64 26.63
N SER A 117 -19.40 -21.23 26.98
CA SER A 117 -19.33 -22.46 27.79
C SER A 117 -19.41 -22.23 29.30
N LYS A 118 -19.32 -20.98 29.78
CA LYS A 118 -19.23 -20.65 31.22
C LYS A 118 -20.42 -19.86 31.79
N THR A 119 -21.43 -19.56 30.99
CA THR A 119 -22.54 -18.69 31.40
C THR A 119 -23.69 -19.48 32.04
N TRP A 120 -23.50 -19.89 33.31
CA TRP A 120 -24.59 -20.43 34.15
C TRP A 120 -25.29 -19.32 34.98
N LEU A 121 -24.84 -18.06 34.91
CA LEU A 121 -25.47 -16.94 35.63
C LEU A 121 -25.77 -15.76 34.69
N HIS A 122 -27.06 -15.60 34.41
CA HIS A 122 -27.73 -14.68 33.49
C HIS A 122 -27.70 -13.18 33.89
N ILE A 123 -26.62 -12.64 34.45
CA ILE A 123 -26.58 -11.26 34.98
C ILE A 123 -25.68 -10.31 34.17
N ARG A 124 -25.08 -10.71 33.03
CA ARG A 124 -23.95 -9.93 32.48
C ARG A 124 -23.75 -9.89 30.96
N ASP A 125 -24.80 -9.87 30.16
CA ASP A 125 -24.64 -9.89 28.69
C ASP A 125 -24.25 -8.53 28.08
N ASP A 126 -24.83 -7.40 28.51
CA ASP A 126 -24.61 -6.11 27.82
C ASP A 126 -23.15 -5.64 27.89
N THR A 127 -22.51 -5.67 29.06
CA THR A 127 -21.11 -5.22 29.21
C THR A 127 -20.10 -6.12 28.49
N TYR A 128 -20.44 -7.39 28.26
CA TYR A 128 -19.58 -8.32 27.51
C TYR A 128 -19.74 -8.10 26.01
N ALA A 129 -20.98 -7.92 25.55
CA ALA A 129 -21.28 -7.53 24.16
C ALA A 129 -20.59 -6.22 23.78
N ASP A 130 -20.65 -5.20 24.64
CA ASP A 130 -19.96 -3.92 24.43
C ASP A 130 -18.44 -4.10 24.33
N MET A 131 -17.86 -4.97 25.16
CA MET A 131 -16.42 -5.25 25.13
C MET A 131 -16.00 -5.98 23.86
N VAL A 132 -16.78 -6.98 23.44
CA VAL A 132 -16.55 -7.73 22.21
C VAL A 132 -16.70 -6.82 20.98
N ALA A 133 -17.74 -5.98 20.95
CA ALA A 133 -17.95 -4.98 19.91
C ALA A 133 -16.78 -3.99 19.85
N HIS A 134 -16.30 -3.50 21.00
CA HIS A 134 -15.13 -2.64 21.06
C HIS A 134 -13.88 -3.33 20.47
N LYS A 135 -13.62 -4.59 20.82
CA LYS A 135 -12.47 -5.34 20.27
C LYS A 135 -12.57 -5.53 18.75
N HIS A 136 -13.76 -5.86 18.24
CA HIS A 136 -14.01 -5.94 16.80
C HIS A 136 -13.82 -4.58 16.11
N GLY A 137 -14.32 -3.49 16.70
CA GLY A 137 -14.12 -2.13 16.20
C GLY A 137 -12.64 -1.77 16.12
N VAL A 138 -11.83 -2.13 17.11
CA VAL A 138 -10.37 -1.93 17.08
C VAL A 138 -9.72 -2.69 15.92
N ILE A 139 -10.14 -3.93 15.65
CA ILE A 139 -9.62 -4.71 14.52
C ILE A 139 -9.95 -4.03 13.19
N LEU A 140 -11.20 -3.57 13.01
CA LEU A 140 -11.63 -2.88 11.80
C LEU A 140 -10.81 -1.61 11.54
N ILE A 141 -10.57 -0.82 12.59
CA ILE A 141 -9.74 0.38 12.50
C ILE A 141 -8.31 0.01 12.09
N LEU A 142 -7.70 -1.02 12.70
CA LEU A 142 -6.35 -1.46 12.34
C LEU A 142 -6.27 -1.94 10.89
N SER A 143 -7.25 -2.72 10.42
CA SER A 143 -7.28 -3.19 9.04
C SER A 143 -7.50 -2.06 8.04
N GLU A 144 -8.35 -1.08 8.36
CA GLU A 144 -8.56 0.10 7.52
C GLU A 144 -7.28 0.94 7.41
N GLN A 145 -6.58 1.16 8.53
CA GLN A 145 -5.31 1.90 8.53
C GLN A 145 -4.24 1.17 7.70
N LEU A 146 -4.09 -0.15 7.89
CA LEU A 146 -3.16 -0.94 7.09
C LEU A 146 -3.51 -0.88 5.59
N HIS A 147 -4.79 -0.96 5.25
CA HIS A 147 -5.27 -0.88 3.87
C HIS A 147 -5.02 0.51 3.26
N SER A 148 -5.24 1.58 4.01
CA SER A 148 -4.94 2.96 3.59
C SER A 148 -3.46 3.11 3.25
N VAL A 149 -2.56 2.67 4.12
CA VAL A 149 -1.10 2.73 3.90
C VAL A 149 -0.69 1.89 2.69
N THR A 150 -1.22 0.67 2.56
CA THR A 150 -0.95 -0.21 1.41
C THR A 150 -1.42 0.41 0.10
N THR A 151 -2.60 1.02 0.07
CA THR A 151 -3.14 1.70 -1.12
C THR A 151 -2.32 2.94 -1.50
N GLN A 152 -1.82 3.68 -0.51
CA GLN A 152 -0.90 4.79 -0.77
C GLN A 152 0.39 4.30 -1.45
N PHE A 153 0.92 3.16 -1.00
CA PHE A 153 2.10 2.53 -1.60
C PHE A 153 1.82 2.01 -3.02
N ASP A 154 0.71 1.31 -3.22
CA ASP A 154 0.29 0.81 -4.54
C ASP A 154 0.18 1.94 -5.57
N ARG A 155 -0.31 3.11 -5.14
CA ARG A 155 -0.36 4.30 -6.00
C ARG A 155 1.02 4.80 -6.40
N LEU A 156 2.00 4.78 -5.50
CA LEU A 156 3.39 5.15 -5.82
C LEU A 156 3.98 4.18 -6.83
N ARG A 157 3.73 2.89 -6.63
CA ARG A 157 4.17 1.82 -7.53
C ARG A 157 3.56 1.95 -8.92
N SER A 158 2.26 2.25 -8.99
CA SER A 158 1.54 2.50 -10.25
C SER A 158 2.12 3.68 -11.04
N MET A 159 2.45 4.79 -10.36
CA MET A 159 3.11 5.93 -11.02
C MET A 159 4.48 5.55 -11.60
N ARG A 160 5.29 4.78 -10.86
CA ARG A 160 6.58 4.25 -11.35
C ARG A 160 6.39 3.40 -12.61
N PHE A 161 5.44 2.45 -12.58
CA PHE A 161 5.19 1.59 -13.73
C PHE A 161 4.69 2.37 -14.93
N GLN A 162 3.82 3.36 -14.72
CA GLN A 162 3.36 4.23 -15.79
C GLN A 162 4.53 5.03 -16.41
N ASP A 163 5.46 5.54 -15.60
CA ASP A 163 6.67 6.21 -16.09
C ASP A 163 7.60 5.27 -16.86
N ALA A 164 7.74 4.02 -16.41
CA ALA A 164 8.50 2.99 -17.12
C ALA A 164 7.88 2.66 -18.49
N ILE A 165 6.55 2.48 -18.55
CA ILE A 165 5.81 2.22 -19.80
C ILE A 165 5.92 3.42 -20.76
N ASN A 166 5.72 4.64 -20.26
CA ASN A 166 5.83 5.86 -21.06
C ASN A 166 7.23 6.06 -21.67
N ARG A 167 8.27 5.51 -21.02
CA ARG A 167 9.65 5.54 -21.49
C ARG A 167 9.96 4.40 -22.45
N ALA A 168 9.44 3.20 -22.20
CA ALA A 168 9.64 2.02 -23.03
C ALA A 168 8.83 2.09 -24.33
N MET A 169 7.72 2.83 -24.36
CA MET A 169 7.04 3.13 -25.62
C MET A 169 7.97 3.94 -26.53
N PRO A 170 8.40 3.39 -27.69
CA PRO A 170 9.22 4.14 -28.61
C PRO A 170 8.41 5.35 -29.06
N LYS A 171 8.91 6.55 -28.76
CA LYS A 171 8.44 7.77 -29.43
C LYS A 171 8.65 7.53 -30.91
N ARG A 172 7.61 7.11 -31.63
CA ARG A 172 7.58 7.02 -33.10
C ARG A 172 7.92 8.40 -33.65
N LYS A 173 9.22 8.68 -33.77
CA LYS A 173 9.71 9.73 -34.65
C LYS A 173 9.48 9.19 -36.03
N MET A 174 8.29 9.46 -36.58
CA MET A 174 8.02 9.31 -37.99
C MET A 174 9.06 10.16 -38.72
N HIS A 175 10.10 9.51 -39.24
CA HIS A 175 11.12 10.18 -40.03
C HIS A 175 10.39 10.73 -41.26
N ARG A 176 10.17 12.06 -41.30
CA ARG A 176 9.67 12.73 -42.50
C ARG A 176 10.71 12.49 -43.58
N ILE A 177 10.41 11.56 -44.48
CA ILE A 177 11.08 11.43 -45.76
C ILE A 177 10.93 12.80 -46.45
N PRO A 178 12.02 13.50 -46.82
CA PRO A 178 11.89 14.70 -47.63
C PRO A 178 11.42 14.27 -49.02
N ASP A 179 10.27 14.79 -49.44
CA ASP A 179 9.71 14.59 -50.77
C ASP A 179 10.75 14.99 -51.84
N SER A 180 11.34 14.00 -52.52
CA SER A 180 11.99 14.21 -53.81
C SER A 180 10.91 14.26 -54.89
N LYS A 181 10.43 15.48 -55.19
CA LYS A 181 9.60 15.68 -56.38
C LYS A 181 10.44 15.59 -57.66
N SER A 182 9.83 14.85 -58.58
CA SER A 182 10.29 14.32 -59.86
C SER A 182 10.33 15.35 -61.00
N PHE A 183 11.24 15.08 -61.95
CA PHE A 183 11.12 15.16 -63.41
C PHE A 183 10.50 16.41 -64.06
N GLU A 184 11.31 17.07 -64.89
CA GLU A 184 10.85 17.64 -66.16
C GLU A 184 11.83 17.27 -67.29
N ALA A 185 11.27 16.97 -68.45
CA ALA A 185 11.85 16.21 -69.55
C ALA A 185 12.62 17.06 -70.57
N SER A 186 13.62 16.46 -71.23
CA SER A 186 14.02 16.86 -72.59
C SER A 186 14.87 15.82 -73.32
N LYS A 187 14.23 15.20 -74.33
CA LYS A 187 14.69 14.68 -75.65
C LYS A 187 15.80 13.60 -75.79
N PRO A 188 15.66 12.72 -76.83
CA PRO A 188 16.60 11.65 -77.13
C PRO A 188 17.60 12.05 -78.25
N GLU A 189 18.83 11.56 -78.16
CA GLU A 189 19.75 11.53 -79.31
C GLU A 189 20.65 10.27 -79.25
N PHE A 190 20.69 9.57 -80.39
CA PHE A 190 21.39 8.30 -80.65
C PHE A 190 22.92 8.43 -80.53
N THR A 191 23.64 7.40 -80.03
CA THR A 191 24.73 6.71 -80.77
C THR A 191 25.18 5.38 -80.08
N GLU A 192 25.16 4.31 -80.88
CA GLU A 192 25.97 3.08 -80.97
C GLU A 192 26.75 2.44 -79.79
N LEU A 193 26.49 1.13 -79.66
CA LEU A 193 27.44 -0.01 -79.68
C LEU A 193 28.66 -0.01 -78.73
N GLY A 194 28.62 -0.92 -77.76
CA GLY A 194 29.82 -1.41 -77.06
C GLY A 194 29.48 -2.34 -75.91
N GLU A 195 29.74 -3.65 -76.07
CA GLU A 195 29.74 -4.62 -74.98
C GLU A 195 30.58 -4.11 -73.80
N GLN A 196 29.99 -4.08 -72.60
CA GLN A 196 30.77 -4.09 -71.36
C GLN A 196 29.97 -4.73 -70.23
N VAL A 197 30.41 -5.95 -69.90
CA VAL A 197 30.13 -6.69 -68.67
C VAL A 197 30.42 -5.80 -67.46
N LEU A 198 29.45 -5.60 -66.56
CA LEU A 198 29.62 -5.07 -65.19
C LEU A 198 28.35 -5.43 -64.36
N PRO A 199 28.43 -5.48 -63.02
CA PRO A 199 28.12 -6.65 -62.24
C PRO A 199 26.76 -6.57 -61.55
N SER A 200 26.21 -7.75 -61.25
CA SER A 200 25.09 -7.91 -60.33
C SER A 200 25.50 -7.45 -58.92
N GLY A 201 24.97 -6.32 -58.45
CA GLY A 201 25.15 -5.83 -57.08
C GLY A 201 24.66 -4.40 -56.91
N PRO A 202 23.42 -4.22 -56.43
CA PRO A 202 23.21 -3.69 -55.07
C PRO A 202 22.03 -4.33 -54.30
N MET A 203 21.39 -5.34 -54.89
CA MET A 203 20.11 -5.88 -54.40
C MET A 203 20.26 -6.73 -53.13
N LYS A 204 21.32 -7.54 -53.06
CA LYS A 204 21.61 -8.40 -51.89
C LYS A 204 21.88 -7.64 -50.59
N VAL A 205 22.48 -6.45 -50.68
CA VAL A 205 22.84 -5.64 -49.49
C VAL A 205 21.61 -4.95 -48.92
N GLN A 206 20.66 -4.55 -49.78
CA GLN A 206 19.41 -3.94 -49.36
C GLN A 206 18.47 -4.97 -48.72
N ASP A 207 18.35 -6.16 -49.30
CA ASP A 207 17.58 -7.26 -48.70
C ASP A 207 18.17 -7.68 -47.36
N GLN A 208 19.50 -7.80 -47.25
CA GLN A 208 20.17 -8.17 -46.01
C GLN A 208 20.04 -7.11 -44.91
N LEU A 209 20.04 -5.81 -45.28
CA LEU A 209 19.78 -4.71 -44.34
C LEU A 209 18.34 -4.74 -43.82
N LEU A 210 17.37 -5.05 -44.67
CA LEU A 210 15.96 -5.22 -44.28
C LEU A 210 15.77 -6.46 -43.38
N ASP A 211 16.50 -7.54 -43.65
CA ASP A 211 16.50 -8.76 -42.85
C ASP A 211 17.17 -8.54 -41.47
N ASP A 212 18.22 -7.71 -41.41
CA ASP A 212 18.87 -7.32 -40.16
C ASP A 212 17.99 -6.34 -39.34
N GLU A 213 17.29 -5.42 -40.01
CA GLU A 213 16.33 -4.51 -39.36
C GLU A 213 15.11 -5.26 -38.83
N THR A 214 14.57 -6.22 -39.59
CA THR A 214 13.46 -7.06 -39.11
C THR A 214 13.88 -7.94 -37.94
N ARG A 215 15.10 -8.51 -37.94
CA ARG A 215 15.64 -9.22 -36.77
C ARG A 215 15.84 -8.30 -35.58
N ALA A 216 16.37 -7.09 -35.79
CA ALA A 216 16.55 -6.11 -34.72
C ALA A 216 15.22 -5.70 -34.09
N LEU A 217 14.21 -5.42 -34.92
CA LEU A 217 12.84 -5.13 -34.47
C LEU A 217 12.22 -6.32 -33.74
N GLN A 218 12.46 -7.54 -34.21
CA GLN A 218 11.95 -8.75 -33.56
C GLN A 218 12.59 -8.95 -32.18
N VAL A 219 13.90 -8.71 -32.05
CA VAL A 219 14.62 -8.73 -30.76
C VAL A 219 14.12 -7.63 -29.82
N GLU A 220 13.91 -6.41 -30.33
CA GLU A 220 13.36 -5.29 -29.55
C GLU A 220 11.93 -5.60 -29.06
N LEU A 221 11.10 -6.21 -29.90
CA LEU A 221 9.73 -6.60 -29.57
C LEU A 221 9.70 -7.74 -28.55
N THR A 222 10.59 -8.73 -28.65
CA THR A 222 10.73 -9.77 -27.62
C THR A 222 11.24 -9.20 -26.30
N SER A 223 12.22 -8.29 -26.33
CA SER A 223 12.71 -7.62 -25.12
C SER A 223 11.64 -6.75 -24.47
N LEU A 224 10.80 -6.08 -25.27
CA LEU A 224 9.64 -5.34 -24.79
C LEU A 224 8.59 -6.27 -24.18
N LEU A 225 8.34 -7.44 -24.79
CA LEU A 225 7.40 -8.42 -24.25
C LEU A 225 7.87 -8.99 -22.90
N ASP A 226 9.15 -9.33 -22.77
CA ASP A 226 9.71 -9.83 -21.52
C ASP A 226 9.60 -8.76 -20.41
N ALA A 227 9.97 -7.51 -20.73
CA ALA A 227 9.83 -6.40 -19.80
C ALA A 227 8.35 -6.13 -19.42
N VAL A 228 7.43 -6.23 -20.39
CA VAL A 228 5.99 -6.08 -20.12
C VAL A 228 5.48 -7.21 -19.24
N GLN A 229 5.85 -8.45 -19.50
CA GLN A 229 5.42 -9.61 -18.72
C GLN A 229 5.93 -9.55 -17.28
N GLU A 230 7.18 -9.15 -17.06
CA GLU A 230 7.74 -8.93 -15.73
C GLU A 230 7.03 -7.78 -15.00
N THR A 231 6.74 -6.68 -15.69
CA THR A 231 5.95 -5.59 -15.10
C THR A 231 4.51 -6.01 -14.83
N GLU A 232 3.91 -6.90 -15.63
CA GLU A 232 2.56 -7.41 -15.45
C GLU A 232 2.47 -8.31 -14.22
N THR A 233 3.38 -9.28 -14.06
CA THR A 233 3.41 -10.14 -12.86
C THR A 233 3.61 -9.30 -11.61
N ASN A 234 4.56 -8.36 -11.64
CA ASN A 234 4.79 -7.45 -10.53
C ASN A 234 3.56 -6.56 -10.28
N MET A 235 2.90 -6.06 -11.32
CA MET A 235 1.70 -5.23 -11.21
C MET A 235 0.53 -6.00 -10.57
N VAL A 236 0.40 -7.31 -10.75
CA VAL A 236 -0.78 -8.07 -10.31
C VAL A 236 -0.68 -8.59 -8.86
N GLU A 237 0.50 -8.97 -8.38
CA GLU A 237 0.64 -9.68 -7.09
C GLU A 237 0.21 -8.85 -5.86
N MET A 238 0.62 -7.58 -5.79
CA MET A 238 0.35 -6.75 -4.61
C MET A 238 -1.07 -6.16 -4.57
N PRO A 239 -1.68 -5.76 -5.71
CA PRO A 239 -3.10 -5.45 -5.78
C PRO A 239 -4.00 -6.66 -5.51
N ALA A 240 -3.57 -7.88 -5.87
CA ALA A 240 -4.27 -9.10 -5.47
C ALA A 240 -4.22 -9.28 -3.95
N LEU A 241 -3.09 -9.00 -3.31
CA LEU A 241 -2.96 -9.01 -1.85
C LEU A 241 -3.83 -7.92 -1.20
N ASN A 242 -3.87 -6.72 -1.78
CA ASN A 242 -4.68 -5.61 -1.32
C ASN A 242 -6.20 -5.88 -1.51
N HIS A 243 -6.58 -6.54 -2.61
CA HIS A 243 -7.95 -7.00 -2.85
C HIS A 243 -8.36 -8.12 -1.88
N LEU A 244 -7.47 -9.07 -1.59
CA LEU A 244 -7.70 -10.11 -0.59
C LEU A 244 -7.87 -9.49 0.81
N MET A 245 -7.11 -8.44 1.14
CA MET A 245 -7.31 -7.67 2.36
C MET A 245 -8.66 -6.96 2.37
N SER A 246 -9.03 -6.27 1.30
CA SER A 246 -10.30 -5.54 1.20
C SER A 246 -11.53 -6.46 1.30
N THR A 247 -11.46 -7.66 0.72
CA THR A 247 -12.57 -8.63 0.73
C THR A 247 -12.72 -9.37 2.07
N HIS A 248 -11.67 -9.49 2.87
CA HIS A 248 -11.71 -10.21 4.17
C HIS A 248 -11.95 -9.29 5.39
N VAL A 249 -12.11 -7.99 5.16
CA VAL A 249 -12.39 -6.97 6.18
C VAL A 249 -13.91 -6.76 6.39
N LEU A 250 -14.76 -7.37 5.57
CA LEU A 250 -16.22 -7.46 5.78
C LEU A 250 -16.62 -8.77 6.49
#